data_AF-A1BE39-F1
#
_entry.id   AF-A1BE39-F1
#
_cell.length_a   1.000
_cell.length_b   1.000
_cell.length_c   1.000
_cell.angle_alpha   90.00
_cell.angle_beta   90.00
_cell.angle_gamma   90.00
#
_symmetry.space_group_name_H-M   'P 1'
#
loop_
_entity.id
_entity.type
_entity.pdbx_description
1 polymer ?
#
loop_
_entity_poly.entity_id
_entity_poly.type
_entity_poly.pdbx_seq_one_letter_code
_entity_poly.pdbx_strand_id
1 'polypeptide(L)' 'MGKITPSMAIGLLLGTAFAGLSLYLLFFYRAPSEAIRDDLHLYALLMGAYGLWRVARVFLQWRNEEKKV' A
#
# COMPACT_ATOMS: atom_id res chain seq x y z
N MET A 1 15.86 6.03 -18.33
CA MET A 1 14.89 6.18 -17.22
C MET A 1 13.49 6.05 -17.80
N GLY A 2 12.77 4.98 -17.47
CA GLY A 2 11.35 4.86 -17.86
C GLY A 2 10.55 6.06 -17.34
N LYS A 3 9.66 6.62 -18.17
CA LYS A 3 8.85 7.80 -17.79
C LYS A 3 7.78 7.37 -16.79
N ILE A 4 7.68 8.07 -15.65
CA ILE A 4 6.58 7.84 -14.72
C ILE A 4 5.29 8.37 -15.34
N THR A 5 4.33 7.49 -15.58
CA THR A 5 3.01 7.88 -16.07
C THR A 5 2.14 8.41 -14.92
N PRO A 6 1.11 9.24 -15.19
CA PRO A 6 0.19 9.71 -14.15
C PRO A 6 -0.48 8.56 -13.37
N SER A 7 -0.78 7.44 -14.05
CA SER A 7 -1.37 6.26 -13.41
C SER A 7 -0.40 5.56 -12.45
N MET A 8 0.89 5.51 -12.78
CA MET A 8 1.93 5.01 -11.87
C MET A 8 2.08 5.91 -10.63
N ALA A 9 2.09 7.23 -10.82
CA ALA A 9 2.19 8.18 -9.72
C ALA A 9 1.02 8.05 -8.74
N ILE A 10 -0.22 7.98 -9.26
CA ILE A 10 -1.42 7.75 -8.45
C ILE A 10 -1.35 6.37 -7.76
N GLY A 11 -0.87 5.34 -8.47
CA GLY A 11 -0.71 4.00 -7.94
C GLY A 11 0.27 3.94 -6.76
N LEU A 12 1.42 4.63 -6.88
CA LEU A 12 2.41 4.77 -5.81
C LEU A 12 1.81 5.52 -4.63
N LEU A 13 1.21 6.68 -4.85
CA LEU A 13 0.64 7.52 -3.79
C LEU A 13 -0.42 6.76 -2.98
N LEU A 14 -1.34 6.08 -3.66
CA LEU A 14 -2.36 5.26 -2.99
C LEU A 14 -1.76 4.04 -2.29
N GLY A 15 -0.79 3.36 -2.94
CA GLY A 15 -0.13 2.20 -2.35
C GLY A 15 0.62 2.55 -1.06
N THR A 16 1.37 3.65 -1.07
CA THR A 16 2.09 4.15 0.10
C THR A 16 1.14 4.68 1.18
N ALA A 17 0.04 5.34 0.80
CA ALA A 17 -0.96 5.80 1.76
C ALA A 17 -1.61 4.63 2.51
N PHE A 18 -2.01 3.56 1.80
CA PHE A 18 -2.59 2.38 2.43
C PHE A 18 -1.58 1.60 3.28
N ALA A 19 -0.33 1.48 2.83
CA ALA A 19 0.73 0.88 3.65
C ALA A 19 0.99 1.72 4.92
N GLY A 20 1.06 3.05 4.80
CA GLY A 20 1.27 3.95 5.92
C GLY A 20 0.12 3.92 6.93
N LEU A 21 -1.14 3.96 6.46
CA LEU A 21 -2.33 3.83 7.31
C LEU A 21 -2.36 2.48 8.02
N SER A 22 -2.02 1.39 7.32
CA SER A 22 -1.91 0.06 7.93
C SER A 22 -0.90 0.02 9.07
N LEU A 23 0.31 0.55 8.85
CA LEU A 23 1.35 0.64 9.89
C LEU A 23 0.90 1.50 11.07
N TYR A 24 0.22 2.62 10.80
CA TYR A 24 -0.34 3.45 11.86
C TYR A 24 -1.35 2.68 12.74
N LEU A 25 -2.28 1.98 12.10
CA LEU A 25 -3.29 1.19 12.80
C LEU A 25 -2.69 0.02 13.59
N LEU A 26 -1.64 -0.63 13.06
CA LEU A 26 -1.00 -1.78 13.71
C LEU A 26 -0.14 -1.39 14.92
N PHE A 27 0.54 -0.24 14.88
CA PHE A 27 1.56 0.11 15.87
C PHE A 27 1.18 1.26 16.81
N PHE A 28 0.29 2.17 16.39
CA PHE A 28 0.04 3.41 17.11
C PHE A 28 -1.40 3.58 17.58
N TYR A 29 -2.38 2.99 16.89
CA TYR A 29 -3.77 3.10 17.29
C TYR A 29 -4.10 2.20 18.49
N ARG A 30 -4.68 2.78 19.55
CA ARG A 30 -5.18 2.04 20.71
C ARG A 30 -6.70 1.90 20.62
N ALA A 31 -7.16 0.69 20.33
CA ALA A 31 -8.58 0.38 20.28
C ALA A 31 -9.20 0.35 21.69
N PRO A 32 -10.50 0.69 21.83
CA PRO A 32 -11.19 0.75 23.11
C PRO A 32 -11.54 -0.62 23.70
N SER A 33 -11.49 -1.70 22.92
CA SER A 33 -11.70 -3.07 23.39
C SER A 33 -10.84 -4.08 22.63
N GLU A 34 -10.58 -5.24 23.23
CA GLU A 34 -9.81 -6.34 22.62
C GLU A 34 -10.50 -6.87 21.34
N ALA A 35 -11.83 -7.06 21.37
CA ALA A 35 -12.57 -7.52 20.19
C ALA A 35 -12.45 -6.55 19.00
N ILE A 36 -12.55 -5.24 19.25
CA ILE A 36 -12.40 -4.21 18.20
C ILE A 36 -10.94 -4.15 17.71
N ARG A 37 -9.97 -4.40 18.60
CA ARG A 37 -8.55 -4.43 18.27
C ARG A 37 -8.21 -5.51 17.26
N ASP A 38 -8.71 -6.73 17.45
CA ASP A 38 -8.42 -7.86 16.57
C ASP A 38 -9.04 -7.68 15.17
N ASP A 39 -10.29 -7.22 15.11
CA ASP A 39 -10.94 -6.88 13.85
C ASP A 39 -10.16 -5.76 13.12
N LEU A 40 -9.77 -4.72 13.85
CA LEU A 40 -9.00 -3.62 13.30
C LEU A 40 -7.62 -4.06 12.79
N HIS A 41 -6.93 -4.95 13.51
CA HIS A 41 -5.69 -5.54 13.03
C HIS A 41 -5.89 -6.31 11.72
N LEU A 42 -6.95 -7.12 11.61
CA LEU A 42 -7.26 -7.85 10.39
C LEU A 42 -7.47 -6.89 9.21
N TYR A 43 -8.27 -5.84 9.41
CA TYR A 43 -8.50 -4.81 8.39
C TYR A 43 -7.23 -4.05 8.05
N ALA A 44 -6.40 -3.72 9.03
CA ALA A 44 -5.13 -3.04 8.83
C ALA A 44 -4.16 -3.94 8.02
N LEU A 45 -4.08 -5.23 8.30
CA LEU A 45 -3.25 -6.17 7.56
C LEU A 45 -3.71 -6.31 6.11
N LEU A 46 -5.02 -6.43 5.87
CA LEU A 46 -5.58 -6.50 4.51
C LEU A 46 -5.32 -5.21 3.72
N MET A 47 -5.53 -4.04 4.36
CA MET A 47 -5.24 -2.74 3.76
C MET A 47 -3.76 -2.59 3.42
N GLY A 48 -2.87 -3.01 4.33
CA GLY A 48 -1.42 -2.97 4.15
C GLY A 48 -0.96 -3.89 3.03
N ALA A 49 -1.47 -5.13 2.98
CA ALA A 49 -1.19 -6.08 1.92
C ALA A 49 -1.62 -5.53 0.55
N TYR A 50 -2.79 -4.91 0.46
CA TYR A 50 -3.25 -4.26 -0.76
C TYR A 50 -2.37 -3.07 -1.17
N GLY A 51 -1.96 -2.24 -0.20
CA GLY A 51 -1.03 -1.12 -0.42
C GLY A 51 0.31 -1.59 -0.98
N LEU A 52 0.92 -2.60 -0.34
CA LEU A 52 2.18 -3.21 -0.77
C LEU A 52 2.07 -3.84 -2.16
N TRP A 53 0.98 -4.58 -2.43
CA TRP A 53 0.72 -5.15 -3.75
C TRP A 53 0.65 -4.07 -4.84
N ARG A 54 0.01 -2.93 -4.54
CA ARG A 54 -0.11 -1.82 -5.49
C ARG A 54 1.23 -1.20 -5.81
N VAL A 55 2.08 -0.99 -4.81
CA VAL A 55 3.47 -0.51 -5.00
C VAL A 55 4.27 -1.50 -5.85
N ALA A 56 4.19 -2.80 -5.54
CA ALA A 56 4.87 -3.83 -6.31
C ALA A 56 4.41 -3.86 -7.78
N ARG A 57 3.10 -3.71 -8.03
CA ARG A 57 2.53 -3.62 -9.39
C ARG A 57 3.08 -2.42 -10.17
N VAL A 58 3.16 -1.24 -9.56
CA VAL A 58 3.74 -0.06 -10.22
C VAL A 58 5.22 -0.28 -10.54
N PHE A 59 5.97 -0.87 -9.60
CA PHE A 59 7.37 -1.22 -9.83
C PHE A 59 7.55 -2.18 -11.00
N LEU A 60 6.74 -3.25 -11.08
CA LEU A 60 6.76 -4.18 -12.20
C LEU A 60 6.38 -3.51 -13.53
N GLN A 61 5.40 -2.61 -13.53
CA GLN A 61 4.99 -1.87 -14.71
C GLN A 61 6.12 -0.96 -15.20
N TRP A 62 6.78 -0.24 -14.29
CA TRP A 62 7.92 0.62 -14.61
C TRP A 62 9.07 -0.18 -15.22
N ARG A 63 9.41 -1.34 -14.65
CA ARG A 63 10.43 -2.24 -15.22
C ARG A 63 10.05 -2.77 -16.60
N ASN A 64 8.77 -3.03 -16.85
CA ASN A 64 8.31 -3.49 -18.16
C ASN A 64 8.35 -2.39 -19.22
N GLU A 65 8.16 -1.13 -18.83
CA GLU A 65 8.32 0.01 -19.73
C GLU A 65 9.78 0.25 -20.09
N GLU A 66 10.72 0.06 -19.15
CA GLU A 66 12.15 0.14 -19.44
C GLU A 66 12.65 -0.93 -20.41
N LYS A 67 12.06 -2.13 -20.39
CA LYS A 67 12.43 -3.23 -21.32
C LYS A 67 11.88 -3.06 -22.73
N LYS A 68 10.90 -2.18 -22.93
CA LYS A 68 10.27 -1.93 -24.24
C LYS A 68 10.93 -0.78 -25.01
N VAL A 69 11.85 -0.05 -24.38
CA VAL A 69 12.66 1.03 -24.96
C VAL A 69 14.04 0.49 -25.28
#